data_AF-A0A453SHP2-F1
#
_entry.id   AF-A0A453SHP2-F1
#
_cell.length_a   1.000
_cell.length_b   1.000
_cell.length_c   1.000
_cell.angle_alpha   90.00
_cell.angle_beta   90.00
_cell.angle_gamma   90.00
#
_symmetry.space_group_name_H-M   'P 1'
#
loop_
_entity.id
_entity.type
_entity.pdbx_description
1 polymer ?
#
loop_
_entity_poly.entity_id
_entity_poly.type
_entity_poly.pdbx_seq_one_letter_code
_entity_poly.pdbx_strand_id
1 'polypeptide(L)' 'MLQVHFVIPLQFPKQQPILTLQSCQHCNSQGIPITSPPRNSYPWSPRWEVTEMVERIYDYLADECQNFKKLCSDGFPQAK' A
#
# COMPACT_ATOMS: atom_id res chain seq x y z
N MET A 1 -2.65 -0.83 -13.83
CA MET A 1 -3.60 -1.37 -12.82
C MET A 1 -2.82 -1.74 -11.57
N LEU A 2 -3.33 -1.41 -10.38
CA LEU A 2 -2.70 -1.70 -9.09
C LEU A 2 -3.63 -2.57 -8.23
N GLN A 3 -3.05 -3.42 -7.41
CA GLN A 3 -3.71 -4.17 -6.34
C GLN A 3 -3.23 -3.66 -4.98
N VAL A 4 -4.13 -3.64 -4.00
CA VAL A 4 -3.82 -3.30 -2.60
C VAL A 4 -4.03 -4.56 -1.77
N HIS A 5 -2.98 -5.04 -1.12
CA HIS A 5 -3.05 -6.14 -0.18
C HIS A 5 -3.19 -5.58 1.23
N PHE A 6 -4.20 -6.06 1.94
CA PHE A 6 -4.44 -5.73 3.35
C PHE A 6 -4.00 -6.90 4.21
N VAL A 7 -3.15 -6.61 5.20
CA VAL A 7 -2.92 -7.52 6.33
C VAL A 7 -3.63 -6.93 7.53
N ILE A 8 -4.68 -7.61 7.99
CA ILE A 8 -5.43 -7.23 9.18
C ILE A 8 -4.81 -7.94 10.38
N PRO A 9 -4.19 -7.21 11.33
CA PRO A 9 -3.58 -7.82 12.51
C PRO A 9 -4.64 -8.35 13.47
N LEU A 10 -4.27 -9.34 14.29
CA LEU A 10 -5.17 -9.91 15.31
C LEU A 10 -5.67 -8.86 16.32
N GLN A 11 -4.89 -7.80 16.54
CA GLN A 11 -5.21 -6.72 17.47
C GLN A 11 -6.03 -5.60 16.81
N PHE A 12 -6.51 -5.76 15.58
CA PHE A 12 -7.37 -4.76 14.94
C PHE A 12 -8.64 -4.46 15.80
N PRO A 13 -9.05 -3.18 15.97
CA PRO A 13 -8.47 -1.97 15.40
C PRO A 13 -7.37 -1.31 16.24
N LYS A 14 -6.98 -1.89 17.40
CA LYS A 14 -5.89 -1.33 18.24
C LYS A 14 -4.58 -1.18 17.47
N GLN A 15 -4.32 -2.11 16.54
CA GLN A 15 -3.26 -2.00 15.55
C GLN A 15 -3.86 -1.76 14.16
N GLN A 16 -3.27 -0.83 13.42
CA GLN A 16 -3.73 -0.51 12.07
C GLN A 16 -3.40 -1.62 11.06
N PRO A 17 -4.20 -1.74 9.98
CA PRO A 17 -3.86 -2.60 8.85
C PRO A 17 -2.51 -2.27 8.24
N ILE A 18 -1.81 -3.27 7.73
CA ILE A 18 -0.60 -3.07 6.92
C ILE A 18 -0.99 -3.18 5.45
N LEU A 19 -0.57 -2.21 4.65
CA LEU A 19 -0.92 -2.09 3.24
C LEU A 19 0.29 -2.37 2.35
N THR A 20 0.08 -3.12 1.27
CA THR A 20 1.10 -3.33 0.24
C THR A 20 0.51 -3.05 -1.13
N LEU A 21 1.17 -2.22 -1.94
CA LEU A 21 0.79 -1.96 -3.32
C LEU A 21 1.50 -2.95 -4.24
N GLN A 22 0.77 -3.53 -5.19
CA GLN A 22 1.32 -4.42 -6.21
C GLN A 22 0.92 -3.91 -7.60
N SER A 23 1.90 -3.88 -8.51
CA SER A 23 1.65 -3.58 -9.92
C SER A 23 1.19 -4.85 -10.65
N CYS A 24 0.08 -4.77 -11.38
CA CYS A 24 -0.37 -5.88 -12.23
C CYS A 24 0.28 -5.87 -13.62
N GLN A 25 1.00 -4.79 -13.97
CA GLN A 25 1.49 -4.54 -15.33
C GLN A 25 3.02 -4.46 -15.41
N HIS A 26 3.69 -4.42 -14.26
CA HIS A 26 5.14 -4.27 -14.20
C HIS A 26 5.72 -5.38 -13.33
N CYS A 27 6.68 -6.11 -13.88
CA CYS A 27 7.44 -7.13 -13.19
C CYS A 27 8.92 -6.74 -13.14
N ASN A 28 9.65 -7.26 -12.16
CA ASN A 28 11.10 -7.17 -12.12
C ASN A 28 11.76 -8.09 -13.16
N SER A 29 13.09 -8.09 -13.24
CA SER A 29 13.86 -8.92 -14.18
C SER A 29 13.64 -10.43 -14.02
N GLN A 30 13.10 -10.87 -12.89
CA GLN A 30 12.78 -12.27 -12.59
C GLN A 30 11.31 -12.60 -12.93
N GLY A 31 10.55 -11.67 -13.51
CA GLY A 31 9.13 -11.86 -13.82
C GLY A 31 8.20 -11.73 -12.62
N ILE A 32 8.70 -11.34 -11.44
CA ILE A 32 7.90 -11.16 -10.23
C ILE A 32 7.22 -9.78 -10.27
N PRO A 33 5.90 -9.68 -10.01
CA PRO A 33 5.21 -8.41 -9.92
C PRO A 33 5.89 -7.45 -8.96
N ILE A 34 6.07 -6.20 -9.39
CA ILE A 34 6.67 -5.16 -8.55
C ILE A 34 5.71 -4.85 -7.39
N THR A 35 6.22 -4.92 -6.17
CA THR A 35 5.49 -4.62 -4.94
C THR A 35 6.16 -3.50 -4.15
N SER A 36 5.37 -2.70 -3.43
CA SER A 36 5.90 -1.74 -2.47
C SER A 36 6.35 -2.47 -1.19
N PRO A 37 7.20 -1.84 -0.37
CA PRO A 37 7.36 -2.25 1.02
C PRO A 37 6.01 -2.22 1.76
N PRO A 38 5.85 -2.97 2.87
CA PRO A 38 4.68 -2.88 3.74
C PRO A 38 4.55 -1.48 4.34
N ARG A 39 3.32 -0.94 4.38
CA ARG A 39 3.02 0.44 4.79
C ARG A 39 2.04 0.47 5.95
N ASN A 40 2.42 1.17 7.01
CA ASN A 40 1.60 1.42 8.20
C ASN A 40 1.89 2.80 8.81
N SER A 41 2.36 3.75 7.99
CA SER A 41 2.70 5.11 8.42
C SER A 41 1.58 6.13 8.20
N TYR A 42 0.39 5.68 7.80
CA TYR A 42 -0.77 6.54 7.63
C TYR A 42 -1.49 6.79 8.97
N PRO A 43 -2.17 7.93 9.14
CA PRO A 43 -2.86 8.27 10.38
C PRO A 43 -3.84 7.17 10.82
N TRP A 44 -3.80 6.82 12.09
CA TRP A 44 -4.68 5.80 12.65
C TRP A 44 -5.07 6.12 14.09
N SER A 45 -6.34 5.89 14.42
CA SER A 45 -6.80 5.83 15.80
C SER A 45 -7.79 4.69 15.95
N PRO A 46 -7.60 3.78 16.92
CA PRO A 46 -8.58 2.75 17.23
C PRO A 46 -9.90 3.29 17.77
N ARG A 47 -9.97 4.60 18.06
CA ARG A 47 -11.15 5.29 18.58
C ARG A 47 -12.01 5.91 17.50
N TRP A 48 -11.55 5.92 16.24
CA TRP A 48 -12.34 6.44 15.12
C TRP A 48 -13.48 5.50 14.77
N GLU A 49 -14.52 6.06 14.15
CA GLU A 49 -15.57 5.28 13.53
C GLU A 49 -15.01 4.51 12.32
N VAL A 50 -15.63 3.36 12.00
CA VAL A 50 -15.17 2.50 10.90
C VAL A 50 -15.14 3.26 9.57
N THR A 51 -16.14 4.13 9.32
CA THR A 51 -16.18 4.95 8.11
C THR A 51 -14.98 5.90 8.03
N GLU A 52 -14.65 6.57 9.13
CA GLU A 52 -13.50 7.47 9.18
C GLU A 52 -12.18 6.70 8.98
N MET A 53 -12.04 5.51 9.55
CA MET A 53 -10.88 4.64 9.30
C MET A 53 -10.71 4.32 7.81
N VAL A 54 -11.81 3.98 7.13
CA VAL A 54 -11.81 3.64 5.70
C VAL A 54 -11.49 4.86 4.83
N GLU A 55 -12.09 6.01 5.13
CA GLU A 55 -11.81 7.27 4.43
C GLU A 55 -10.33 7.64 4.50
N ARG A 56 -9.72 7.52 5.68
CA ARG A 56 -8.29 7.85 5.86
C ARG A 56 -7.37 6.88 5.12
N ILE A 57 -7.73 5.59 5.08
CA ILE A 57 -7.03 4.60 4.26
C ILE A 57 -7.16 4.96 2.77
N TYR A 58 -8.36 5.36 2.33
CA TYR A 58 -8.60 5.76 0.95
C TYR A 58 -7.76 6.97 0.55
N ASP A 59 -7.78 8.04 1.35
CA ASP A 59 -7.00 9.26 1.07
C ASP A 59 -5.51 8.95 0.95
N TYR A 60 -4.98 8.16 1.89
CA TYR A 60 -3.59 7.70 1.84
C TYR A 60 -3.29 6.89 0.58
N LEU A 61 -4.17 5.94 0.22
CA LEU A 61 -3.99 5.10 -0.97
C LEU A 61 -4.07 5.90 -2.26
N ALA A 62 -4.91 6.94 -2.34
CA ALA A 62 -5.05 7.79 -3.52
C ALA A 62 -3.72 8.44 -3.89
N ASP A 63 -3.00 8.98 -2.91
CA ASP A 63 -1.68 9.60 -3.10
C ASP A 63 -0.60 8.55 -3.36
N GLU A 64 -0.52 7.51 -2.53
CA GLU A 64 0.52 6.50 -2.64
C GLU A 64 0.43 5.68 -3.93
N CYS A 65 -0.78 5.46 -4.44
CA CYS A 65 -0.96 4.81 -5.74
C CYS A 65 -0.37 5.63 -6.89
N GLN A 66 -0.43 6.97 -6.84
CA GLN A 66 0.18 7.82 -7.86
C GLN A 66 1.70 7.79 -7.75
N ASN A 67 2.23 7.86 -6.54
CA ASN A 67 3.67 7.77 -6.29
C ASN A 67 4.23 6.42 -6.74
N PHE A 68 3.54 5.33 -6.40
CA PHE A 68 3.96 3.98 -6.77
C PHE A 68 3.90 3.74 -8.29
N LYS A 69 2.88 4.27 -8.99
CA LYS A 69 2.83 4.21 -10.47
C LYS A 69 4.06 4.85 -11.11
N LYS A 70 4.45 6.05 -10.65
CA LYS A 70 5.65 6.74 -11.14
C LYS A 70 6.90 5.89 -10.93
N LEU A 71 7.08 5.34 -9.72
CA LEU A 71 8.19 4.43 -9.41
C LEU A 71 8.23 3.19 -10.31
N CYS A 72 7.08 2.61 -10.65
CA CYS A 72 7.02 1.48 -11.58
C CYS A 72 7.41 1.89 -13.01
N SER A 73 6.98 3.08 -13.46
CA SER A 73 7.23 3.58 -14.82
C SER A 73 8.67 4.07 -15.02
N ASP A 74 9.26 4.70 -14.02
CA ASP A 74 10.64 5.21 -14.05
C ASP A 74 11.70 4.08 -13.99
N GLY A 75 11.24 2.83 -13.90
CA GLY A 75 12.06 1.66 -13.66
C GLY A 75 12.46 1.60 -12.19
N PHE A 76 11.97 0.59 -11.47
CA PHE A 76 12.44 0.34 -10.10
C PHE A 76 13.97 0.33 -10.11
N PRO A 77 14.65 1.17 -9.32
CA PRO A 77 16.11 1.09 -9.23
C PRO A 77 16.44 -0.31 -8.74
N GLN A 78 17.03 -1.11 -9.62
CA GLN A 78 17.52 -2.43 -9.25
C GLN A 78 18.57 -2.21 -8.16
N ALA A 79 18.29 -2.69 -6.95
CA ALA A 79 19.34 -2.91 -5.98
C ALA A 79 20.36 -3.86 -6.64
N LYS A 80 21.54 -3.32 -6.94
CA LYS A 80 22.70 -4.09 -7.43
C LYS A 80 23.20 -5.03 -6.34
#